data_AF-Q66QR4-F1
#
_entry.id   AF-Q66QR4-F1
#
_cell.length_a   1.000
_cell.length_b   1.000
_cell.length_c   1.000
_cell.angle_alpha   90.00
_cell.angle_beta   90.00
_cell.angle_gamma   90.00
#
_symmetry.space_group_name_H-M   'P 1'
#
loop_
_entity.id
_entity.type
_entity.pdbx_description
1 polymer ?
#
loop_
_entity_poly.entity_id
_entity_poly.type
_entity_poly.pdbx_seq_one_letter_code
_entity_poly.pdbx_strand_id
1 'polypeptide(L)' 'LDLLWLAHCGHEVLGIELSEKAIEDFFNEHQLDPAISEQGPFNVYRAGSIGLWCGDFFELTAGDVADCSAL' A
#
# COMPACT_ATOMS: atom_id res chain seq x y z
N LEU A 1 7.39 -11.75 -1.96
CA LEU A 1 6.02 -12.11 -2.38
C LEU A 1 5.47 -10.93 -3.16
N ASP A 2 4.61 -11.15 -4.15
CA ASP A 2 4.10 -10.09 -5.02
C ASP A 2 2.75 -9.54 -4.51
N LEU A 3 2.56 -8.22 -4.56
CA LEU A 3 1.37 -7.55 -4.01
C LEU A 3 0.09 -7.93 -4.75
N LEU A 4 0.14 -8.01 -6.09
CA LEU A 4 -1.02 -8.42 -6.88
C LEU A 4 -1.35 -9.88 -6.67
N TRP A 5 -0.33 -10.73 -6.54
CA TRP A 5 -0.56 -12.14 -6.23
C TRP A 5 -1.30 -12.31 -4.91
N LEU A 6 -0.90 -11.59 -3.86
CA LEU A 6 -1.59 -11.59 -2.57
C LEU A 6 -3.04 -11.12 -2.68
N ALA A 7 -3.27 -10.02 -3.39
CA ALA A 7 -4.60 -9.51 -3.65
C ALA A 7 -5.48 -10.51 -4.40
N HIS A 8 -4.94 -11.19 -5.42
CA HIS A 8 -5.64 -12.25 -6.16
C HIS A 8 -5.96 -13.48 -5.31
N CYS A 9 -5.14 -13.78 -4.30
CA CYS A 9 -5.43 -14.80 -3.30
C CYS A 9 -6.53 -14.38 -2.29
N GLY A 10 -7.04 -13.15 -2.38
CA GLY A 10 -8.11 -12.64 -1.53
C GLY A 10 -7.62 -11.95 -0.25
N HIS A 11 -6.34 -11.62 -0.15
CA HIS A 11 -5.80 -10.88 0.99
C HIS A 11 -5.97 -9.37 0.80
N GLU A 12 -6.17 -8.67 1.92
CA GLU A 12 -5.91 -7.23 1.98
C GLU A 12 -4.41 -7.00 2.16
N VAL A 13 -3.84 -6.13 1.33
CA VAL A 13 -2.40 -5.93 1.23
C VAL A 13 -2.08 -4.47 1.54
N LEU A 14 -1.24 -4.27 2.54
CA LEU A 14 -0.64 -2.99 2.89
C LEU A 14 0.84 -3.04 2.51
N GLY A 15 1.29 -2.09 1.69
CA GLY A 15 2.70 -1.89 1.37
C GLY A 15 3.16 -0.49 1.75
N ILE A 16 4.40 -0.36 2.20
CA ILE A 16 5.07 0.92 2.39
C ILE A 16 6.08 1.10 1.28
N GLU A 17 6.09 2.28 0.67
CA GLU A 17 7.06 2.65 -0.34
C GLU A 17 7.48 4.10 -0.11
N LEU A 18 8.78 4.39 -0.22
CA LEU A 18 9.31 5.73 -0.01
C LEU A 18 9.16 6.60 -1.28
N SER A 19 9.19 5.98 -2.44
CA SER A 19 9.14 6.63 -3.75
C SER A 19 7.70 6.73 -4.27
N GLU A 20 7.11 7.93 -4.17
CA GLU A 20 5.80 8.24 -4.78
C GLU A 20 5.74 7.83 -6.25
N LYS A 21 6.81 8.08 -7.01
CA LYS A 21 6.92 7.67 -8.41
C LYS A 21 6.75 6.16 -8.60
N ALA A 22 7.27 5.34 -7.69
CA ALA A 22 7.15 3.88 -7.81
C ALA A 22 5.71 3.43 -7.53
N ILE A 23 5.01 4.11 -6.62
CA ILE A 23 3.59 3.90 -6.35
C ILE A 23 2.76 4.28 -7.58
N GLU A 24 2.98 5.47 -8.15
CA GLU A 24 2.30 5.93 -9.36
C GLU A 24 2.55 4.97 -10.54
N ASP A 25 3.81 4.60 -10.79
CA ASP A 25 4.18 3.66 -11.85
C ASP A 25 3.46 2.30 -11.64
N PHE A 26 3.40 1.76 -10.41
CA PHE A 26 2.68 0.53 -10.10
C PHE A 26 1.19 0.59 -10.45
N PHE A 27 0.47 1.64 -10.02
CA PHE A 27 -0.96 1.76 -10.33
C PHE A 27 -1.20 1.98 -11.83
N ASN A 28 -0.34 2.76 -12.49
CA ASN A 28 -0.41 2.98 -13.94
C ASN A 28 -0.17 1.70 -14.75
N GLU A 29 0.88 0.94 -14.41
CA GLU A 29 1.23 -0.33 -15.07
C GLU A 29 0.10 -1.36 -14.99
N HIS A 30 -0.64 -1.34 -13.87
CA HIS A 30 -1.75 -2.26 -13.62
C HIS A 30 -3.13 -1.69 -13.95
N GLN A 31 -3.20 -0.48 -14.53
CA GLN A 31 -4.44 0.19 -14.94
C GLN A 31 -5.45 0.33 -13.79
N LEU A 32 -4.94 0.63 -12.61
CA LEU A 32 -5.72 0.83 -11.39
C LEU A 32 -5.79 2.34 -11.09
N ASP A 33 -6.96 2.81 -10.68
CA ASP A 33 -7.17 4.20 -10.28
C ASP A 33 -7.29 4.27 -8.75
N PRO A 34 -6.23 4.66 -8.03
CA PRO A 34 -6.25 4.68 -6.57
C PRO A 34 -6.98 5.91 -6.02
N ALA A 35 -7.78 5.70 -4.98
CA ALA A 35 -8.19 6.79 -4.11
C ALA A 35 -6.99 7.22 -3.24
N ILE A 36 -6.73 8.52 -3.19
CA ILE A 36 -5.62 9.11 -2.43
C ILE A 36 -6.16 9.77 -1.16
N SER A 37 -5.51 9.50 -0.03
CA SER A 37 -5.83 10.08 1.27
C SER A 37 -4.56 10.26 2.10
N GLU A 38 -4.64 10.97 3.22
CA GLU A 38 -3.51 11.15 4.15
C GLU A 38 -3.76 10.35 5.43
N GLN A 39 -2.72 9.70 5.96
CA GLN A 39 -2.74 9.04 7.26
C GLN A 39 -1.43 9.30 7.98
N GLY A 40 -1.46 10.21 8.97
CA GLY A 40 -0.24 10.61 9.67
C GLY A 40 0.79 11.20 8.70
N PRO A 41 2.04 10.69 8.66
CA PRO A 41 3.06 11.16 7.72
C PRO A 41 2.92 10.55 6.30
N PHE A 42 1.96 9.67 6.07
CA PHE A 42 1.85 8.91 4.82
C PHE A 42 0.77 9.46 3.88
N ASN A 43 1.08 9.51 2.58
CA ASN A 43 0.07 9.58 1.53
C ASN A 43 -0.35 8.15 1.16
N VAL A 44 -1.63 7.83 1.32
CA VAL A 44 -2.17 6.49 1.11
C VAL A 44 -2.91 6.42 -0.22
N TYR A 45 -2.42 5.55 -1.09
CA TYR A 45 -3.01 5.22 -2.39
C TYR A 45 -3.69 3.87 -2.28
N ARG A 46 -5.01 3.82 -2.51
CA ARG A 46 -5.79 2.59 -2.35
C ARG A 46 -6.63 2.28 -3.58
N ALA A 47 -6.45 1.07 -4.13
CA ALA A 47 -7.31 0.53 -5.18
C ALA A 47 -7.70 -0.92 -4.81
N GLY A 48 -9.00 -1.15 -4.58
CA GLY A 48 -9.49 -2.46 -4.14
C GLY A 48 -8.85 -2.91 -2.82
N SER A 49 -8.27 -4.12 -2.81
CA SER A 49 -7.61 -4.70 -1.64
C SER A 49 -6.13 -4.30 -1.47
N ILE A 50 -5.60 -3.43 -2.33
CA ILE A 50 -4.21 -2.97 -2.27
C ILE A 50 -4.18 -1.52 -1.75
N GLY A 51 -3.45 -1.32 -0.66
CA GLY A 51 -3.08 0.00 -0.13
C GLY A 51 -1.56 0.16 -0.15
N LEU A 52 -1.07 1.21 -0.82
CA LEU A 52 0.33 1.62 -0.81
C LEU A 52 0.45 2.95 -0.07
N TRP A 53 1.24 2.96 0.99
CA TRP A 53 1.48 4.14 1.82
C TRP A 53 2.84 4.72 1.45
N CYS A 54 2.81 5.92 0.90
CA CYS A 54 3.99 6.68 0.53
C CYS A 54 4.58 7.35 1.77
N GLY A 55 5.78 6.95 2.18
CA GLY A 55 6.48 7.55 3.31
C GLY A 55 7.62 6.68 3.84
N ASP A 56 8.22 7.11 4.94
CA ASP A 56 9.33 6.38 5.55
C ASP A 56 8.78 5.19 6.37
N PHE A 57 9.25 3.98 6.05
CA PHE A 57 8.93 2.77 6.80
C PHE A 57 9.20 2.90 8.31
N PHE A 58 10.22 3.66 8.70
CA PHE A 58 10.57 3.85 10.10
C PHE A 58 9.58 4.75 10.86
N GLU A 59 8.64 5.41 10.17
CA GLU A 59 7.56 6.18 10.79
C GLU A 59 6.33 5.32 11.14
N LEU A 60 6.32 4.03 10.74
CA LEU A 60 5.26 3.11 11.12
C LEU A 60 5.20 2.89 12.64
N THR A 61 3.98 2.84 13.15
CA THR A 61 3.69 2.39 14.50
C THR A 61 3.09 0.99 14.50
N ALA A 62 3.10 0.33 15.65
CA ALA A 62 2.40 -0.94 15.83
C ALA A 62 0.88 -0.81 15.57
N GLY A 63 0.30 0.38 15.73
CA GLY A 63 -1.11 0.64 15.44
C GLY A 63 -1.41 0.64 13.94
N ASP A 64 -0.48 1.09 13.11
CA ASP A 64 -0.67 1.17 11.66
C ASP A 64 -0.73 -0.22 10.98
N VAL A 65 -0.10 -1.21 11.61
CA VAL A 65 -0.04 -2.60 11.14
C VAL A 65 -0.79 -3.57 12.05
N ALA A 66 -1.67 -3.08 12.93
CA ALA A 66 -2.38 -3.90 13.91
C ALA A 66 -3.24 -4.99 13.26
N ASP A 67 -3.77 -4.73 12.07
CA ASP A 67 -4.60 -5.66 11.30
C ASP A 67 -3.76 -6.54 10.34
N CYS A 68 -2.44 -6.36 10.28
CA CYS A 68 -1.56 -7.17 9.44
C CYS A 68 -1.17 -8.49 10.14
N SER A 69 -1.12 -9.56 9.36
CA SER A 69 -0.64 -10.88 9.80
C SER A 69 0.51 -11.36 8.90
N ALA A 70 1.46 -12.09 9.47
CA ALA A 70 2.50 -12.77 8.69
C ALA A 70 1.93 -14.00 7.97
N LEU A 71 2.47 -14.30 6.78
CA LEU A 71 2.14 -15.47 5.95
C LEU A 71 3.19 -16.57 6.07
#